data_AF-A0A229RF04-F1
#
_entry.id   AF-A0A229RF04-F1
#
_cell.length_a   1.000
_cell.length_b   1.000
_cell.length_c   1.000
_cell.angle_alpha   90.00
_cell.angle_beta   90.00
_cell.angle_gamma   90.00
#
_symmetry.space_group_name_H-M   'P 1'
#
loop_
_entity.id
_entity.type
_entity.pdbx_description
1 polymer ?
#
loop_
_entity_poly.entity_id
_entity_poly.type
_entity_poly.pdbx_seq_one_letter_code
_entity_poly.pdbx_strand_id
1 'polypeptide(L)'
;MIQPPGSPLPPHPTSARRWGARWIDWLVPWLVTSPLWFLTAEKIQSEATEHGFVLAGKGIFKSLFGEWGALGDTAGAEAGALWGDIVLVVALTLAVQVLLIMAYEVLLVRVWGRTLGKAAFALTVCRADGGRLSFGQVCARTAITVLIPGLGWVLLIAAVLQLSVPLMLAGVALLIFSAVECCLLRTSVTGKTSWHDRRTGSVVVSKTWTEQLRQAREFQQRALDTGMTRARQAWQAPQVQQFSQQAQATFHQVRERGRQAMRRDDGSP
;
A
#
# COMPACT_ATOMS: atom_id res chain seq x y z
N MET A 1 7.26 -19.57 11.36
CA MET A 1 8.18 -19.52 12.51
C MET A 1 7.33 -19.24 13.72
N ILE A 2 7.09 -20.27 14.54
CA ILE A 2 6.50 -20.12 15.86
C ILE A 2 7.66 -19.71 16.77
N GLN A 3 7.56 -18.57 17.43
CA GLN A 3 8.59 -18.12 18.36
C GLN A 3 8.70 -19.15 19.49
N PRO A 4 9.91 -19.61 19.88
CA PRO A 4 10.05 -20.55 20.98
C PRO A 4 9.43 -19.94 22.25
N PRO A 5 8.68 -20.74 23.04
CA PRO A 5 8.09 -20.27 24.28
C PRO A 5 9.20 -19.75 25.21
N GLY A 6 9.07 -18.50 25.69
CA GLY A 6 10.04 -17.85 26.58
C GLY A 6 10.97 -16.82 25.93
N SER A 7 10.85 -16.55 24.62
CA SER A 7 11.59 -15.45 24.01
C SER A 7 11.04 -14.08 24.50
N PRO A 8 11.92 -13.14 24.92
CA PRO A 8 11.48 -11.84 25.42
C PRO A 8 10.67 -11.12 24.34
N LEU A 9 9.50 -10.58 24.75
CA LEU A 9 8.64 -9.83 23.85
C LEU A 9 9.44 -8.66 23.22
N PRO A 10 9.34 -8.44 21.91
CA PRO A 10 10.06 -7.36 21.25
C PRO A 10 9.69 -6.00 21.86
N PRO A 11 10.63 -5.06 21.97
CA PRO A 11 10.41 -3.78 22.63
C PRO A 11 9.23 -3.04 21.99
N HIS A 12 8.36 -2.48 22.82
CA HIS A 12 7.20 -1.76 22.33
C HIS A 12 7.59 -0.39 21.79
N PRO A 13 7.05 0.00 20.62
CA PRO A 13 7.32 1.32 20.07
C PRO A 13 6.66 2.41 20.90
N THR A 14 7.38 3.52 21.10
CA THR A 14 6.87 4.73 21.76
C THR A 14 5.70 5.33 20.97
N SER A 15 4.81 6.06 21.65
CA SER A 15 3.68 6.74 20.99
C SER A 15 4.15 7.69 19.89
N ALA A 16 5.27 8.41 20.10
CA ALA A 16 5.85 9.32 19.12
C ALA A 16 6.22 8.60 17.81
N ARG A 17 6.84 7.41 17.88
CA ARG A 17 7.19 6.62 16.67
C ARG A 17 5.94 6.14 15.93
N ARG A 18 4.89 5.77 16.65
CA ARG A 18 3.60 5.37 16.04
C ARG A 18 2.93 6.53 15.32
N TRP A 19 2.91 7.71 15.95
CA TRP A 19 2.38 8.93 15.35
C TRP A 19 3.19 9.38 14.14
N GLY A 20 4.52 9.39 14.24
CA GLY A 20 5.40 9.71 13.12
C GLY A 20 5.20 8.79 11.93
N ALA A 21 5.09 7.48 12.17
CA ALA A 21 4.80 6.50 11.11
C ALA A 21 3.46 6.80 10.44
N ARG A 22 2.43 7.12 11.23
CA ARG A 22 1.10 7.45 10.71
C ARG A 22 1.08 8.72 9.88
N TRP A 23 1.83 9.76 10.28
CA TRP A 23 1.98 10.98 9.50
C TRP A 23 2.56 10.70 8.12
N ILE A 24 3.65 9.91 8.04
CA ILE A 24 4.22 9.51 6.75
C ILE A 24 3.23 8.69 5.94
N ASP A 25 2.56 7.72 6.58
CA ASP A 25 1.55 6.89 5.92
C ASP A 25 0.33 7.67 5.43
N TRP A 26 0.08 8.86 5.98
CA TRP A 26 -0.95 9.77 5.50
C TRP A 26 -0.45 10.67 4.37
N LEU A 27 0.74 11.27 4.53
CA LEU A 27 1.32 12.18 3.54
C LEU A 27 1.67 11.49 2.22
N VAL A 28 2.24 10.28 2.26
CA VAL A 28 2.68 9.60 1.03
C VAL A 28 1.53 9.35 0.07
N PRO A 29 0.40 8.74 0.49
CA PRO A 29 -0.74 8.59 -0.41
C PRO A 29 -1.33 9.92 -0.89
N TRP A 30 -1.34 10.97 -0.06
CA TRP A 30 -1.77 12.31 -0.48
C TRP A 30 -0.89 12.87 -1.60
N LEU A 31 0.44 12.73 -1.49
CA LEU A 31 1.36 13.14 -2.54
C LEU A 31 1.14 12.33 -3.82
N VAL A 32 1.00 11.01 -3.71
CA VAL A 32 0.76 10.10 -4.84
C VAL A 32 -0.58 10.37 -5.52
N THR A 33 -1.60 10.77 -4.77
CA THR A 33 -2.95 11.08 -5.28
C THR A 33 -3.13 12.54 -5.67
N SER A 34 -2.13 13.41 -5.46
CA SER A 34 -2.21 14.82 -5.88
C SER A 34 -2.46 15.03 -7.38
N PRO A 35 -1.93 14.22 -8.32
CA PRO A 35 -2.26 14.36 -9.75
C PRO A 35 -3.75 14.20 -10.04
N LEU A 36 -4.47 13.40 -9.25
CA LEU A 36 -5.91 13.21 -9.39
C LEU A 36 -6.65 14.55 -9.19
N TRP A 37 -6.24 15.35 -8.22
CA TRP A 37 -6.84 16.65 -7.94
C TRP A 37 -6.61 17.69 -9.04
N PHE A 38 -5.49 17.60 -9.77
CA PHE A 38 -5.27 18.42 -10.95
C PHE A 38 -6.27 18.09 -12.06
N LEU A 39 -6.51 16.80 -12.33
CA LEU A 39 -7.50 16.35 -13.31
C LEU A 39 -8.92 16.76 -12.91
N THR A 40 -9.23 16.67 -11.61
CA THR A 40 -10.50 17.14 -11.04
C THR A 40 -10.70 18.63 -11.27
N ALA A 41 -9.67 19.45 -11.01
CA ALA A 41 -9.73 20.89 -11.21
C ALA A 41 -9.89 21.25 -12.70
N GLU A 42 -9.16 20.58 -13.59
CA GLU A 42 -9.27 20.77 -15.04
C GLU A 42 -10.68 20.40 -15.53
N LYS A 43 -11.24 19.28 -15.07
CA LYS A 43 -12.61 18.87 -15.41
C LYS A 43 -13.63 19.90 -14.93
N ILE A 44 -13.54 20.35 -13.68
CA ILE A 44 -14.41 21.39 -13.12
C ILE A 44 -14.30 22.69 -13.95
N GLN A 45 -13.09 23.07 -14.36
CA GLN A 45 -12.87 24.25 -15.18
C GLN A 45 -13.47 24.11 -16.58
N SER A 46 -13.33 22.93 -17.20
CA SER A 46 -13.94 22.64 -18.51
C SER A 46 -15.47 22.72 -18.45
N GLU A 47 -16.09 22.06 -17.46
CA GLU A 47 -17.55 22.09 -17.27
C GLU A 47 -18.06 23.51 -17.01
N ALA A 48 -17.39 24.27 -16.14
CA ALA A 48 -17.77 25.65 -15.89
C ALA A 48 -17.69 26.51 -17.16
N THR A 49 -16.65 26.31 -17.98
CA THR A 49 -16.48 27.05 -19.25
C THR A 49 -17.56 26.69 -20.27
N GLU A 50 -17.94 25.41 -20.35
CA GLU A 50 -19.02 24.92 -21.23
C GLU A 50 -20.37 25.55 -20.88
N HIS A 51 -20.64 25.71 -19.59
CA HIS A 51 -21.82 26.39 -19.07
C HIS A 51 -21.72 27.94 -19.08
N GLY A 52 -20.70 28.51 -19.74
CA GLY A 52 -20.52 29.97 -19.86
C GLY A 52 -20.03 30.67 -18.59
N PHE A 53 -19.66 29.92 -17.55
CA PHE A 53 -19.08 30.43 -16.32
C PHE A 53 -17.55 30.50 -16.44
N VAL A 54 -17.01 31.70 -16.67
CA VAL A 54 -15.56 31.90 -16.59
C VAL A 54 -15.13 31.84 -15.13
N LEU A 55 -14.33 30.82 -14.79
CA LEU A 55 -13.75 30.57 -13.45
C LEU A 55 -12.70 31.62 -13.02
N ALA A 56 -12.75 32.83 -13.60
CA ALA A 56 -11.88 33.94 -13.24
C ALA A 56 -12.29 34.53 -11.88
N GLY A 57 -12.00 33.80 -10.80
CA GLY A 57 -11.69 34.25 -9.43
C GLY A 57 -12.71 35.09 -8.64
N LYS A 58 -13.74 35.68 -9.26
CA LYS A 58 -14.68 36.62 -8.63
C LYS A 58 -16.14 36.35 -8.95
N GLY A 59 -16.46 35.57 -9.98
CA GLY A 59 -17.85 35.28 -10.39
C GLY A 59 -18.51 34.15 -9.60
N ILE A 60 -17.90 32.96 -9.63
CA ILE A 60 -18.53 31.74 -9.09
C ILE A 60 -18.69 31.77 -7.57
N PHE A 61 -17.68 32.22 -6.81
CA PHE A 61 -17.81 32.34 -5.35
C PHE A 61 -18.76 33.47 -4.94
N LYS A 62 -18.86 34.54 -5.73
CA LYS A 62 -19.73 35.67 -5.41
C LYS A 62 -21.20 35.36 -5.77
N SER A 63 -21.43 34.63 -6.86
CA SER A 63 -22.75 34.06 -7.15
C SER A 63 -23.12 32.99 -6.12
N LEU A 64 -22.22 32.05 -5.78
CA LEU A 64 -22.42 30.99 -4.77
C LEU A 64 -22.77 31.48 -3.37
N PHE A 65 -22.11 32.53 -2.89
CA PHE A 65 -22.24 32.96 -1.50
C PHE A 65 -23.02 34.27 -1.31
N GLY A 66 -23.50 34.93 -2.38
CA GLY A 66 -24.08 36.27 -2.27
C GLY A 66 -25.32 36.61 -3.09
N GLU A 67 -25.58 35.98 -4.25
CA GLU A 67 -26.58 36.49 -5.23
C GLU A 67 -27.50 35.42 -5.84
N TRP A 68 -27.67 34.24 -5.22
CA TRP A 68 -28.62 33.23 -5.72
C TRP A 68 -30.07 33.73 -5.80
N GLY A 69 -30.46 34.70 -4.96
CA GLY A 69 -31.82 35.24 -4.94
C GLY A 69 -32.20 36.13 -6.12
N ALA A 70 -31.25 36.51 -6.98
CA ALA A 70 -31.48 37.44 -8.10
C ALA A 70 -31.37 36.79 -9.50
N LEU A 71 -30.97 35.52 -9.56
CA LEU A 71 -30.91 34.75 -10.80
C LEU A 71 -32.33 34.27 -11.14
N GLY A 72 -32.83 34.63 -12.32
CA GLY A 72 -34.12 34.11 -12.80
C GLY A 72 -34.13 32.58 -12.88
N ASP A 73 -35.34 31.98 -12.90
CA ASP A 73 -35.54 30.53 -12.78
C ASP A 73 -34.69 29.67 -13.75
N THR A 74 -34.41 30.19 -14.96
CA THR A 74 -33.57 29.52 -15.96
C THR A 74 -32.10 29.48 -15.57
N ALA A 75 -31.54 30.60 -15.10
CA ALA A 75 -30.15 30.68 -14.66
C ALA A 75 -29.91 29.90 -13.35
N GLY A 76 -30.94 29.81 -12.49
CA GLY A 76 -30.90 28.96 -11.30
C GLY A 76 -30.84 27.46 -11.62
N ALA A 77 -31.58 27.01 -12.64
CA ALA A 77 -31.57 25.61 -13.07
C ALA A 77 -30.22 25.18 -13.66
N GLU A 78 -29.61 26.01 -14.52
CA GLU A 78 -28.28 25.74 -15.10
C GLU A 78 -27.18 25.75 -14.03
N ALA A 79 -27.21 26.72 -13.09
CA ALA A 79 -26.27 26.77 -11.98
C ALA A 79 -26.41 25.54 -11.05
N GLY A 80 -27.64 25.08 -10.82
CA GLY A 80 -27.91 23.87 -10.05
C GLY A 80 -27.35 22.60 -10.70
N ALA A 81 -27.49 22.46 -12.02
CA ALA A 81 -26.93 21.34 -12.78
C ALA A 81 -25.40 21.33 -12.70
N LEU A 82 -24.74 22.46 -13.00
CA LEU A 82 -23.29 22.60 -12.89
C LEU A 82 -22.79 22.28 -11.47
N TRP A 83 -23.50 22.76 -10.43
CA TRP A 83 -23.15 22.44 -9.05
C TRP A 83 -23.25 20.95 -8.76
N GLY A 84 -24.31 20.29 -9.25
CA GLY A 84 -24.47 18.84 -9.16
C GLY A 84 -23.29 18.09 -9.78
N ASP A 85 -22.84 18.50 -10.95
CA ASP A 85 -21.71 17.88 -11.65
C ASP A 85 -20.38 18.12 -10.90
N ILE A 86 -20.14 19.33 -10.40
CA ILE A 86 -18.98 19.63 -9.55
C ILE A 86 -18.96 18.73 -8.31
N VAL A 87 -20.11 18.61 -7.63
CA VAL A 87 -20.25 17.75 -6.45
C VAL A 87 -19.96 16.30 -6.80
N LEU A 88 -20.49 15.79 -7.92
CA LEU A 88 -20.28 14.43 -8.38
C LEU A 88 -18.81 14.15 -8.68
N VAL A 89 -18.13 15.05 -9.41
CA VAL A 89 -16.70 14.90 -9.75
C VAL A 89 -15.83 14.93 -8.51
N VAL A 90 -16.10 15.84 -7.56
CA VAL A 90 -15.37 15.89 -6.27
C VAL A 90 -15.62 14.61 -5.46
N ALA A 91 -16.87 14.13 -5.40
CA ALA A 91 -17.20 12.89 -4.69
C ALA A 91 -16.49 11.67 -5.31
N LEU A 92 -16.46 11.55 -6.64
CA LEU A 92 -15.76 10.49 -7.35
C LEU A 92 -14.25 10.55 -7.09
N THR A 93 -13.68 11.76 -7.13
CA THR A 93 -12.25 12.02 -6.84
C THR A 93 -11.89 11.51 -5.45
N LEU A 94 -12.68 11.88 -4.45
CA LEU A 94 -12.46 11.44 -3.07
C LEU A 94 -12.64 9.93 -2.92
N ALA A 95 -13.64 9.34 -3.55
CA ALA A 95 -13.86 7.90 -3.52
C ALA A 95 -12.66 7.14 -4.09
N VAL A 96 -12.17 7.56 -5.26
CA VAL A 96 -10.95 7.00 -5.88
C VAL A 96 -9.75 7.20 -4.98
N GLN A 97 -9.57 8.38 -4.38
CA GLN A 97 -8.48 8.65 -3.45
C GLN A 97 -8.52 7.70 -2.24
N VAL A 98 -9.67 7.54 -1.59
CA VAL A 98 -9.82 6.60 -0.45
C VAL A 98 -9.51 5.17 -0.87
N LEU A 99 -10.01 4.73 -2.04
CA LEU A 99 -9.73 3.39 -2.57
C LEU A 99 -8.24 3.17 -2.85
N LEU A 100 -7.54 4.18 -3.38
CA LEU A 100 -6.09 4.11 -3.61
C LEU A 100 -5.31 4.03 -2.30
N ILE A 101 -5.70 4.79 -1.26
CA ILE A 101 -5.09 4.71 0.07
C ILE A 101 -5.33 3.31 0.69
N MET A 102 -6.54 2.77 0.56
CA MET A 102 -6.86 1.43 1.02
C MET A 102 -6.04 0.36 0.28
N ALA A 103 -5.95 0.46 -1.05
CA ALA A 103 -5.16 -0.46 -1.87
C ALA A 103 -3.69 -0.42 -1.45
N TYR A 104 -3.13 0.79 -1.26
CA TYR A 104 -1.77 1.00 -0.75
C TYR A 104 -1.55 0.30 0.59
N GLU A 105 -2.40 0.53 1.60
CA GLU A 105 -2.22 -0.10 2.92
C GLU A 105 -2.36 -1.62 2.84
N VAL A 106 -3.36 -2.14 2.12
CA VAL A 106 -3.56 -3.59 1.94
C VAL A 106 -2.35 -4.23 1.28
N LEU A 107 -1.87 -3.70 0.14
CA LEU A 107 -0.73 -4.25 -0.59
C LEU A 107 0.52 -4.26 0.27
N LEU A 108 0.86 -3.14 0.90
CA LEU A 108 2.10 -3.03 1.66
C LEU A 108 2.08 -3.89 2.92
N VAL A 109 0.96 -3.91 3.66
CA VAL A 109 0.85 -4.78 4.83
C VAL A 109 0.83 -6.25 4.40
N ARG A 110 0.17 -6.60 3.29
CA ARG A 110 0.11 -7.98 2.81
C ARG A 110 1.46 -8.51 2.31
N VAL A 111 2.22 -7.69 1.58
CA VAL A 111 3.48 -8.07 0.94
C VAL A 111 4.65 -7.91 1.90
N TRP A 112 4.75 -6.78 2.61
CA TRP A 112 5.88 -6.45 3.49
C TRP A 112 5.58 -6.52 4.99
N GLY A 113 4.33 -6.67 5.40
CA GLY A 113 3.94 -6.64 6.82
C GLY A 113 4.03 -5.23 7.43
N ARG A 114 4.25 -4.21 6.61
CA ARG A 114 4.44 -2.82 7.03
C ARG A 114 4.17 -1.86 5.87
N THR A 115 3.66 -0.69 6.20
CA THR A 115 3.55 0.48 5.32
C THR A 115 4.88 1.26 5.28
N LEU A 116 5.05 2.21 4.37
CA LEU A 116 6.32 2.96 4.23
C LEU A 116 6.65 3.79 5.48
N GLY A 117 5.66 4.44 6.09
CA GLY A 117 5.83 5.16 7.34
C GLY A 117 6.21 4.22 8.49
N LYS A 118 5.56 3.06 8.58
CA LYS A 118 5.96 2.01 9.55
C LYS A 118 7.39 1.52 9.28
N ALA A 119 7.80 1.41 8.02
CA ALA A 119 9.17 1.04 7.66
C ALA A 119 10.20 2.10 8.11
N ALA A 120 9.92 3.39 7.90
CA ALA A 120 10.77 4.50 8.33
C ALA A 120 11.02 4.51 9.84
N PHE A 121 10.02 4.08 10.63
CA PHE A 121 10.14 3.98 12.08
C PHE A 121 10.44 2.56 12.58
N ALA A 122 10.91 1.64 11.72
CA ALA A 122 11.22 0.24 12.05
C ALA A 122 10.10 -0.50 12.80
N LEU A 123 8.85 -0.20 12.43
CA LEU A 123 7.63 -0.83 12.92
C LEU A 123 7.19 -1.93 11.97
N THR A 124 6.56 -2.97 12.50
CA THR A 124 5.97 -4.04 11.71
C THR A 124 4.64 -4.44 12.32
N VAL A 125 3.68 -4.75 11.45
CA VAL A 125 2.40 -5.29 11.84
C VAL A 125 2.46 -6.81 11.77
N CYS A 126 2.24 -7.46 12.91
CA CYS A 126 2.15 -8.91 13.01
C CYS A 126 0.80 -9.30 13.63
N ARG A 127 0.44 -10.57 13.53
CA ARG A 127 -0.61 -11.14 14.37
C ARG A 127 -0.10 -11.28 15.81
N ALA A 128 -1.01 -11.33 16.79
CA ALA A 128 -0.67 -11.46 18.20
C ALA A 128 0.18 -12.71 18.55
N ASP A 129 0.11 -13.77 17.74
CA ASP A 129 0.92 -14.99 17.83
C ASP A 129 2.31 -14.86 17.18
N GLY A 130 2.66 -13.67 16.66
CA GLY A 130 3.91 -13.42 15.93
C GLY A 130 3.84 -13.77 14.43
N GLY A 131 2.74 -14.35 13.97
CA GLY A 131 2.51 -14.72 12.57
C GLY A 131 2.22 -13.52 11.65
N ARG A 132 2.11 -13.79 10.35
CA ARG A 132 1.61 -12.81 9.38
C ARG A 132 0.08 -12.70 9.49
N LEU A 133 -0.46 -11.51 9.24
CA LEU A 133 -1.90 -11.32 9.14
C LEU A 133 -2.48 -12.06 7.93
N SER A 134 -3.67 -12.64 8.10
CA SER A 134 -4.44 -13.14 6.96
C SER A 134 -4.97 -11.97 6.13
N PHE A 135 -5.32 -12.22 4.87
CA PHE A 135 -5.86 -11.18 3.98
C PHE A 135 -7.10 -10.50 4.59
N GLY A 136 -8.04 -11.28 5.13
CA GLY A 136 -9.22 -10.73 5.80
C GLY A 136 -8.88 -9.85 7.01
N GLN A 137 -7.86 -10.20 7.80
CA GLN A 137 -7.39 -9.36 8.91
C GLN A 137 -6.78 -8.05 8.42
N VAL A 138 -6.03 -8.06 7.31
CA VAL A 138 -5.48 -6.86 6.69
C VAL A 138 -6.59 -5.95 6.16
N CYS A 139 -7.58 -6.51 5.46
CA CYS A 139 -8.71 -5.74 4.93
C CYS A 139 -9.56 -5.14 6.06
N ALA A 140 -9.89 -5.93 7.09
CA ALA A 140 -10.64 -5.43 8.26
C ALA A 140 -9.89 -4.31 8.97
N ARG A 141 -8.56 -4.44 9.11
CA ARG A 141 -7.73 -3.41 9.72
C ARG A 141 -7.78 -2.13 8.89
N THR A 142 -7.57 -2.26 7.59
CA THR A 142 -7.56 -1.14 6.64
C THR A 142 -8.91 -0.43 6.59
N ALA A 143 -10.02 -1.17 6.66
CA ALA A 143 -11.35 -0.57 6.76
C ALA A 143 -11.48 0.32 8.01
N ILE A 144 -10.96 -0.12 9.16
CA ILE A 144 -11.01 0.69 10.38
C ILE A 144 -10.06 1.90 10.28
N THR A 145 -8.84 1.71 9.78
CA THR A 145 -7.78 2.74 9.81
C THR A 145 -7.86 3.75 8.69
N VAL A 146 -8.44 3.38 7.54
CA VAL A 146 -8.51 4.23 6.33
C VAL A 146 -9.95 4.60 6.00
N LEU A 147 -10.86 3.62 5.94
CA LEU A 147 -12.21 3.88 5.45
C LEU A 147 -12.99 4.77 6.41
N ILE A 148 -12.93 4.52 7.72
CA ILE A 148 -13.63 5.36 8.72
C ILE A 148 -13.21 6.85 8.65
N PRO A 149 -11.90 7.21 8.78
CA PRO A 149 -11.50 8.60 8.65
C PRO A 149 -11.68 9.14 7.22
N GLY A 150 -11.51 8.31 6.20
CA GLY A 150 -11.77 8.67 4.80
C GLY A 150 -13.23 9.09 4.58
N LEU A 151 -14.18 8.30 5.07
CA LEU A 151 -15.60 8.64 5.06
C LEU A 151 -15.89 9.90 5.88
N GLY A 152 -15.23 10.09 7.01
CA GLY A 152 -15.32 11.33 7.78
C GLY A 152 -14.98 12.57 6.95
N TRP A 153 -13.85 12.55 6.23
CA TRP A 153 -13.45 13.63 5.32
C TRP A 153 -14.40 13.80 4.14
N VAL A 154 -14.86 12.71 3.52
CA VAL A 154 -15.85 12.75 2.43
C VAL A 154 -17.13 13.44 2.89
N LEU A 155 -17.65 13.07 4.07
CA LEU A 155 -18.85 13.69 4.63
C LEU A 155 -18.64 15.17 4.95
N LEU A 156 -17.47 15.58 5.45
CA LEU A 156 -17.19 17.00 5.68
C LEU A 156 -17.14 17.80 4.37
N ILE A 157 -16.52 17.27 3.34
CA ILE A 157 -16.47 17.95 2.03
C ILE A 157 -17.87 18.01 1.44
N ALA A 158 -18.63 16.91 1.49
CA ALA A 158 -20.03 16.90 1.07
C ALA A 158 -20.90 17.87 1.87
N ALA A 159 -20.66 17.99 3.18
CA ALA A 159 -21.36 18.95 4.03
C ALA A 159 -21.10 20.40 3.62
N VAL A 160 -19.85 20.73 3.30
CA VAL A 160 -19.48 22.06 2.79
C VAL A 160 -20.12 22.31 1.43
N LEU A 161 -20.07 21.34 0.53
CA LEU A 161 -20.65 21.46 -0.81
C LEU A 161 -22.19 21.50 -0.80
N GLN A 162 -22.85 20.93 0.19
CA GLN A 162 -24.31 20.90 0.27
C GLN A 162 -24.87 21.85 1.34
N LEU A 163 -24.01 22.61 2.01
CA LEU A 163 -24.36 23.43 3.19
C LEU A 163 -25.17 22.65 4.24
N SER A 164 -24.81 21.37 4.43
CA SER A 164 -25.60 20.40 5.20
C SER A 164 -25.00 20.17 6.59
N VAL A 165 -25.65 20.76 7.60
CA VAL A 165 -25.32 20.54 9.02
C VAL A 165 -25.32 19.07 9.44
N PRO A 166 -26.30 18.20 9.07
CA PRO A 166 -26.26 16.80 9.50
C PRO A 166 -25.07 16.03 8.93
N LEU A 167 -24.68 16.29 7.67
CA LEU A 167 -23.47 15.69 7.08
C LEU A 167 -22.21 16.17 7.81
N MET A 168 -22.17 17.45 8.19
CA MET A 168 -21.05 18.01 8.96
C MET A 168 -20.90 17.30 10.31
N LEU A 169 -22.00 17.16 11.07
CA LEU A 169 -22.00 16.48 12.36
C LEU A 169 -21.58 15.01 12.23
N ALA A 170 -22.08 14.29 11.23
CA ALA A 170 -21.70 12.91 10.96
C ALA A 170 -20.21 12.78 10.61
N GLY A 171 -19.68 13.68 9.75
CA GLY A 171 -18.26 13.73 9.40
C GLY A 171 -17.36 14.00 10.61
N VAL A 172 -17.70 15.00 11.42
CA VAL A 172 -16.99 15.31 12.67
C VAL A 172 -17.03 14.12 13.63
N ALA A 173 -18.19 13.48 13.80
CA ALA A 173 -18.33 12.32 14.69
C ALA A 173 -17.43 11.15 14.25
N LEU A 174 -17.35 10.85 12.96
CA LEU A 174 -16.46 9.80 12.44
C LEU A 174 -14.97 10.14 12.64
N LEU A 175 -14.58 11.41 12.46
CA LEU A 175 -13.19 11.83 12.70
C LEU A 175 -12.84 11.80 14.18
N ILE A 176 -13.73 12.25 15.06
CA ILE A 176 -13.55 12.14 16.52
C ILE A 176 -13.45 10.67 16.91
N PHE A 177 -14.34 9.82 16.41
CA PHE A 177 -14.28 8.38 16.67
C PHE A 177 -12.94 7.80 16.21
N SER A 178 -12.47 8.15 15.01
CA SER A 178 -11.16 7.74 14.52
C SER A 178 -10.02 8.22 15.43
N ALA A 179 -10.02 9.50 15.83
CA ALA A 179 -9.00 10.05 16.71
C ALA A 179 -9.00 9.38 18.10
N VAL A 180 -10.19 9.18 18.69
CA VAL A 180 -10.37 8.49 19.97
C VAL A 180 -9.88 7.04 19.86
N GLU A 181 -10.25 6.32 18.80
CA GLU A 181 -9.77 4.96 18.52
C GLU A 181 -8.24 4.89 18.53
N CYS A 182 -7.58 5.89 17.95
CA CYS A 182 -6.12 6.00 17.90
C CYS A 182 -5.50 6.30 19.27
N CYS A 183 -6.15 7.16 20.06
CA CYS A 183 -5.68 7.58 21.37
C CYS A 183 -5.94 6.54 22.46
N LEU A 184 -6.95 5.67 22.31
CA LEU A 184 -7.30 4.60 23.25
C LEU A 184 -6.32 3.42 23.18
N LEU A 185 -5.06 3.71 23.45
CA LEU A 185 -4.00 2.74 23.69
C LEU A 185 -4.28 2.06 25.04
N ARG A 186 -4.79 0.83 24.99
CA ARG A 186 -4.95 0.00 26.19
C ARG A 186 -3.71 -0.86 26.34
N THR A 187 -3.20 -0.94 27.56
CA THR A 187 -2.20 -1.94 27.96
C THR A 187 -2.85 -3.33 27.96
N SER A 188 -2.30 -4.25 27.17
CA SER A 188 -2.57 -5.69 27.26
C SER A 188 -1.30 -6.43 27.72
N VAL A 189 -1.44 -7.72 28.03
CA VAL A 189 -0.30 -8.63 28.33
C VAL A 189 0.75 -8.63 27.20
N THR A 190 0.30 -8.32 25.98
CA THR A 190 1.12 -8.19 24.76
C THR A 190 1.55 -6.75 24.45
N GLY A 191 1.36 -5.79 25.37
CA GLY A 191 1.78 -4.39 25.25
C GLY A 191 0.66 -3.39 24.97
N LYS A 192 1.02 -2.14 24.59
CA LYS A 192 0.04 -1.11 24.23
C LYS A 192 -0.55 -1.42 22.84
N THR A 193 -1.81 -1.83 22.80
CA THR A 193 -2.55 -2.09 21.55
C THR A 193 -3.62 -1.03 21.33
N SER A 194 -3.77 -0.57 20.09
CA SER A 194 -4.91 0.25 19.68
C SER A 194 -6.18 -0.63 19.63
N TRP A 195 -7.35 -0.01 19.53
CA TRP A 195 -8.60 -0.77 19.46
C TRP A 195 -8.71 -1.60 18.17
N HIS A 196 -8.31 -1.04 17.02
CA HIS A 196 -8.29 -1.73 15.73
C HIS A 196 -7.30 -2.89 15.72
N ASP A 197 -6.14 -2.73 16.37
CA ASP A 197 -5.17 -3.81 16.58
C ASP A 197 -5.84 -4.99 17.29
N ARG A 198 -6.52 -4.74 18.43
CA ARG A 198 -7.26 -5.78 19.17
C ARG A 198 -8.37 -6.42 18.34
N ARG A 199 -9.17 -5.61 17.64
CA ARG A 199 -10.33 -6.11 16.89
C ARG A 199 -9.92 -7.01 15.73
N THR A 200 -8.74 -6.78 15.16
CA THR A 200 -8.19 -7.57 14.06
C THR A 200 -7.22 -8.67 14.49
N GLY A 201 -6.91 -8.77 15.78
CA GLY A 201 -5.89 -9.69 16.30
C GLY A 201 -4.48 -9.33 15.83
N SER A 202 -4.23 -8.06 15.50
CA SER A 202 -2.95 -7.55 15.05
C SER A 202 -2.24 -6.76 16.14
N VAL A 203 -0.91 -6.66 16.05
CA VAL A 203 -0.05 -5.92 16.97
C VAL A 203 1.04 -5.21 16.19
N VAL A 204 1.34 -3.97 16.58
CA VAL A 204 2.47 -3.21 16.05
C VAL A 204 3.67 -3.39 16.97
N VAL A 205 4.69 -4.07 16.46
CA VAL A 205 5.96 -4.33 17.16
C VAL A 205 7.07 -3.48 16.58
N SER A 206 8.03 -3.06 17.41
CA SER A 206 9.26 -2.50 16.90
C SER A 206 10.22 -3.65 16.60
N LYS A 207 10.77 -3.68 15.39
CA LYS A 207 11.88 -4.57 15.07
C LYS A 207 13.16 -3.76 15.22
N THR A 208 14.07 -4.23 16.05
CA THR A 208 15.44 -3.74 16.05
C THR A 208 16.04 -3.97 14.66
N TRP A 209 16.90 -3.06 14.22
CA TRP A 209 17.60 -3.17 12.93
C TRP A 209 18.36 -4.49 12.80
N THR A 210 18.89 -5.00 13.90
CA THR A 210 19.55 -6.31 13.99
C THR A 210 18.60 -7.48 13.71
N GLU A 211 17.37 -7.45 14.23
CA GLU A 211 16.31 -8.41 13.88
C GLU A 211 15.99 -8.37 12.37
N GLN A 212 15.95 -7.16 11.80
CA GLN A 212 15.67 -6.97 10.38
C GLN A 212 16.80 -7.52 9.50
N LEU A 213 18.05 -7.23 9.85
CA LEU A 213 19.22 -7.77 9.16
C LEU A 213 19.29 -9.28 9.25
N ARG A 214 18.95 -9.86 10.42
CA ARG A 214 18.90 -11.32 10.58
C ARG A 214 17.85 -11.94 9.67
N GLN A 215 16.63 -11.39 9.65
CA GLN A 215 15.56 -11.87 8.77
C GLN A 215 15.91 -11.69 7.28
N ALA A 216 16.56 -10.60 6.91
CA ALA A 216 17.03 -10.39 5.54
C ALA A 216 18.09 -11.44 5.14
N ARG A 217 19.06 -11.72 6.02
CA ARG A 217 20.07 -12.78 5.81
C ARG A 217 19.42 -14.16 5.70
N GLU A 218 18.50 -14.50 6.59
CA GLU A 218 17.79 -15.78 6.54
C GLU A 218 16.93 -15.93 5.28
N PHE A 219 16.36 -14.84 4.78
CA PHE A 219 15.61 -14.85 3.52
C PHE A 219 16.56 -15.05 2.33
N GLN A 220 17.69 -14.34 2.29
CA GLN A 220 18.72 -14.54 1.27
C GLN A 220 19.26 -15.97 1.30
N GLN A 221 19.55 -16.52 2.47
CA GLN A 221 19.99 -17.90 2.64
C GLN A 221 18.93 -18.88 2.12
N ARG A 222 17.66 -18.72 2.51
CA ARG A 222 16.57 -19.58 1.99
C ARG A 222 16.40 -19.48 0.47
N ALA A 223 16.53 -18.29 -0.10
CA ALA A 223 16.47 -18.10 -1.54
C ALA A 223 17.64 -18.78 -2.26
N LEU A 224 18.86 -18.68 -1.70
CA LEU A 224 20.05 -19.37 -2.18
C LEU A 224 19.89 -20.90 -2.08
N ASP A 225 19.42 -21.41 -0.94
CA ASP A 225 19.18 -22.83 -0.73
C ASP A 225 18.15 -23.39 -1.72
N THR A 226 17.05 -22.65 -1.92
CA THR A 226 16.00 -23.00 -2.90
C THR A 226 16.55 -22.97 -4.33
N GLY A 227 17.40 -21.98 -4.65
CA GLY A 227 18.08 -21.88 -5.94
C GLY A 227 19.05 -23.05 -6.16
N MET A 228 19.85 -23.39 -5.16
CA MET A 228 20.79 -24.52 -5.19
C MET A 228 20.06 -25.86 -5.32
N THR A 229 18.92 -26.05 -4.63
CA THR A 229 18.12 -27.26 -4.79
C THR A 229 17.53 -27.38 -6.19
N ARG A 230 16.99 -26.28 -6.75
CA ARG A 230 16.52 -26.27 -8.15
C ARG A 230 17.64 -26.52 -9.15
N ALA A 231 18.81 -25.90 -8.95
CA ALA A 231 19.97 -26.12 -9.80
C ALA A 231 20.46 -27.58 -9.73
N ARG A 232 20.50 -28.16 -8.52
CA ARG A 232 20.83 -29.58 -8.33
C ARG A 232 19.81 -30.51 -8.98
N GLN A 233 18.52 -30.22 -8.85
CA GLN A 233 17.45 -30.96 -9.54
C GLN A 233 17.58 -30.87 -11.05
N ALA A 234 17.86 -29.68 -11.59
CA ALA A 234 18.09 -29.48 -13.02
C ALA A 234 19.33 -30.23 -13.50
N TRP A 235 20.42 -30.23 -12.72
CA TRP A 235 21.64 -30.98 -13.04
C TRP A 235 21.42 -32.50 -13.00
N GLN A 236 20.56 -32.97 -12.11
CA GLN A 236 20.17 -34.38 -11.99
C GLN A 236 19.11 -34.78 -13.03
N ALA A 237 18.59 -33.84 -13.84
CA ALA A 237 17.63 -34.18 -14.87
C ALA A 237 18.25 -35.18 -15.88
N PRO A 238 17.54 -36.26 -16.25
CA PRO A 238 18.07 -37.28 -17.15
C PRO A 238 18.60 -36.70 -18.47
N GLN A 239 17.98 -35.63 -18.98
CA GLN A 239 18.42 -34.94 -20.19
C GLN A 239 19.82 -34.33 -20.03
N VAL A 240 20.10 -33.67 -18.92
CA VAL A 240 21.42 -33.06 -18.65
C VAL A 240 22.47 -34.16 -18.47
N GLN A 241 22.10 -35.27 -17.83
CA GLN A 241 22.97 -36.44 -17.72
C GLN A 241 23.28 -37.04 -19.10
N GLN A 242 22.27 -37.22 -19.96
CA GLN A 242 22.45 -37.69 -21.34
C GLN A 242 23.36 -36.76 -22.15
N PHE A 243 23.14 -35.45 -22.10
CA PHE A 243 24.00 -34.46 -22.75
C PHE A 243 25.45 -34.55 -22.25
N SER A 244 25.65 -34.70 -20.93
CA SER A 244 26.99 -34.81 -20.35
C SER A 244 27.71 -36.10 -20.80
N GLN A 245 26.98 -37.22 -20.89
CA GLN A 245 27.51 -38.49 -21.38
C GLN A 245 27.85 -38.41 -22.87
N GLN A 246 26.98 -37.79 -23.67
CA GLN A 246 27.22 -37.58 -25.10
C GLN A 246 28.46 -36.71 -25.33
N ALA A 247 28.59 -35.60 -24.58
CA ALA A 247 29.75 -34.72 -24.66
C ALA A 247 31.05 -35.44 -24.27
N GLN A 248 31.03 -36.27 -23.22
CA GLN A 248 32.17 -37.11 -22.83
C GLN A 248 32.54 -38.10 -23.93
N ALA A 249 31.56 -38.79 -24.53
CA ALA A 249 31.78 -39.73 -25.62
C ALA A 249 32.41 -39.03 -26.85
N THR A 250 31.90 -37.86 -27.23
CA THR A 250 32.48 -37.05 -28.32
C THR A 250 33.92 -36.64 -28.01
N PHE A 251 34.19 -36.20 -26.78
CA PHE A 251 35.55 -35.81 -26.38
C PHE A 251 36.54 -36.98 -26.42
N HIS A 252 36.12 -38.18 -25.97
CA HIS A 252 36.93 -39.40 -26.07
C HIS A 252 37.23 -39.77 -27.52
N GLN A 253 36.22 -39.74 -28.41
CA GLN A 253 36.41 -40.01 -29.83
C GLN A 253 37.39 -39.02 -30.50
N VAL A 254 37.24 -37.72 -30.22
CA VAL A 254 38.16 -36.69 -30.74
C VAL A 254 39.59 -36.93 -30.25
N ARG A 255 39.75 -37.28 -28.96
CA ARG A 255 41.07 -37.57 -28.38
C ARG A 255 41.71 -38.82 -28.96
N GLU A 256 40.94 -39.87 -29.25
CA GLU A 256 41.43 -41.08 -29.90
C GLU A 256 41.84 -40.84 -31.35
N ARG A 257 41.03 -40.10 -32.12
CA ARG A 257 41.39 -39.68 -33.48
C ARG A 257 42.68 -38.86 -33.49
N GLY A 258 42.84 -37.94 -32.54
CA GLY A 258 44.08 -37.17 -32.37
C GLY A 258 45.29 -38.07 -32.13
N ARG A 259 45.18 -39.10 -31.27
CA ARG A 259 46.26 -40.07 -31.04
C ARG A 259 46.56 -40.92 -32.28
N GLN A 260 45.54 -41.31 -33.04
CA GLN A 260 45.72 -42.07 -34.28
C GLN A 260 46.39 -41.25 -35.38
N ALA A 261 46.08 -39.95 -35.47
CA ALA A 261 46.73 -39.03 -36.41
C ALA A 261 48.24 -38.90 -36.10
N MET A 262 48.61 -38.65 -34.84
CA MET A 262 50.02 -38.57 -34.43
C MET A 262 50.79 -39.85 -34.78
N ARG A 263 50.19 -41.04 -34.56
CA ARG A 263 50.82 -42.33 -34.92
C ARG A 263 51.00 -42.53 -36.43
N ARG A 264 50.19 -41.89 -37.28
CA ARG A 264 50.38 -41.94 -38.74
C ARG A 264 51.53 -41.05 -39.19
N ASP A 265 51.69 -39.89 -38.57
CA ASP A 265 52.76 -38.95 -38.91
C ASP A 265 54.14 -39.50 -38.48
N ASP A 266 54.23 -40.23 -37.36
CA ASP A 266 55.47 -40.88 -36.90
C ASP A 266 55.90 -42.09 -37.76
N GLY A 267 55.03 -42.58 -38.65
CA GLY A 267 55.22 -43.80 -39.45
C GLY A 267 55.54 -43.57 -40.93
N SER A 268 55.75 -42.32 -41.36
CA SER A 268 56.11 -41.99 -42.74
C SER A 268 57.63 -41.77 -42.85
N PRO A 269 58.39 -42.72 -43.46
CA PRO A 269 59.83 -42.58 -43.70
C PRO A 269 60.17 -41.55 -44.78
#